data_AF-A0AAN0MDI4-F1
#
_entry.id   AF-A0AAN0MDI4-F1
#
_cell.length_a   1.000
_cell.length_b   1.000
_cell.length_c   1.000
_cell.angle_alpha   90.00
_cell.angle_beta   90.00
_cell.angle_gamma   90.00
#
_symmetry.space_group_name_H-M   'P 1'
#
loop_
_entity.id
_entity.type
_entity.pdbx_description
1 polymer ?
#
loop_
_entity_poly.entity_id
_entity_poly.type
_entity_poly.pdbx_seq_one_letter_code
_entity_poly.pdbx_strand_id
1 'polypeptide(L)' 'MAKLTKTSVFKAQGSKAETPLDKTTRVVRKMVEEEAKQRQTKMNRLRNARLEREANTPIKPSR' A
#
# COMPACT_ATOMS: atom_id res chain seq x y z
N MET A 1 56.43 -4.49 -19.78
CA MET A 1 55.03 -4.47 -20.26
C MET A 1 54.09 -4.60 -19.06
N ALA A 2 53.73 -3.49 -18.42
CA ALA A 2 52.80 -3.52 -17.28
C ALA A 2 51.35 -3.59 -17.81
N LYS A 3 50.63 -4.66 -17.49
CA LYS A 3 49.23 -4.85 -17.91
C LYS A 3 48.33 -3.97 -17.05
N LEU A 4 47.88 -2.84 -17.59
CA LEU A 4 46.97 -1.91 -16.92
C LEU A 4 45.52 -2.40 -17.09
N THR A 5 45.02 -3.18 -16.13
CA THR A 5 43.63 -3.62 -16.10
C THR A 5 42.73 -2.49 -15.61
N LYS A 6 42.29 -1.61 -16.52
CA LYS A 6 41.21 -0.64 -16.27
C LYS A 6 39.85 -1.35 -16.30
N THR A 7 39.63 -2.32 -15.41
CA THR A 7 38.33 -2.97 -15.29
C THR A 7 37.49 -2.21 -14.28
N SER A 8 36.57 -1.41 -14.84
CA SER A 8 35.47 -0.71 -14.17
C SER A 8 35.83 0.37 -13.14
N VAL A 9 35.83 1.62 -13.60
CA VAL A 9 35.91 2.82 -12.76
C VAL A 9 34.58 3.07 -12.01
N PHE A 10 33.49 2.41 -12.43
CA PHE A 10 32.16 2.59 -11.85
C PHE A 10 31.79 1.38 -11.01
N LYS A 11 32.04 1.44 -9.70
CA LYS A 11 31.48 0.46 -8.77
C LYS A 11 29.97 0.69 -8.67
N ALA A 12 29.18 -0.35 -8.91
CA ALA A 12 27.75 -0.31 -8.62
C ALA A 12 27.57 0.08 -7.14
N GLN A 13 26.98 1.25 -6.89
CA GLN A 13 26.63 1.65 -5.54
C GLN A 13 25.60 0.64 -5.03
N GLY A 14 25.95 -0.08 -3.95
CA GLY A 14 24.98 -0.90 -3.24
C GLY A 14 23.80 -0.06 -2.77
N SER A 15 22.67 -0.72 -2.49
CA SER A 15 21.48 -0.04 -1.97
C SER A 15 21.86 0.85 -0.80
N LYS A 16 21.58 2.16 -0.91
CA LYS A 16 21.85 3.14 0.13
C LYS A 16 21.17 2.66 1.42
N ALA A 17 21.90 2.68 2.54
CA ALA A 17 21.30 2.43 3.83
C ALA A 17 20.23 3.48 4.11
N GLU A 18 19.06 3.05 4.59
CA GLU A 18 17.96 3.96 4.91
C GLU A 18 18.40 5.01 5.95
N THR A 19 18.22 6.28 5.61
CA THR A 19 18.45 7.37 6.55
C THR A 19 17.39 7.36 7.66
N PRO A 20 17.64 8.03 8.81
CA PRO A 20 16.61 8.18 9.83
C PRO A 20 15.30 8.80 9.31
N LEU A 21 15.40 9.72 8.34
CA LEU A 21 14.24 10.34 7.68
C LEU A 21 13.46 9.35 6.82
N ASP A 22 14.16 8.45 6.11
CA ASP A 22 13.50 7.40 5.33
C ASP A 22 12.73 6.45 6.24
N LYS A 23 13.29 6.14 7.41
CA LYS A 23 12.64 5.28 8.42
C LYS A 23 11.35 5.92 8.94
N THR A 24 11.38 7.20 9.32
CA THR A 24 10.18 7.89 9.80
C THR A 24 9.12 7.98 8.71
N THR A 25 9.52 8.32 7.49
CA THR A 25 8.62 8.38 6.33
C THR A 25 7.97 7.03 6.05
N ARG A 26 8.73 5.93 6.15
CA ARG A 26 8.20 4.58 6.00
C ARG A 26 7.18 4.23 7.07
N VAL A 27 7.45 4.58 8.33
CA VAL A 27 6.51 4.32 9.44
C VAL A 27 5.21 5.10 9.24
N VAL A 28 5.29 6.39 8.89
CA VAL A 28 4.11 7.23 8.61
C VAL A 28 3.27 6.66 7.48
N ARG A 29 3.90 6.25 6.36
CA ARG A 29 3.17 5.62 5.24
C ARG A 29 2.44 4.35 5.68
N LYS A 30 3.13 3.47 6.43
CA LYS A 30 2.52 2.24 6.95
C LYS A 30 1.31 2.51 7.85
N MET A 31 1.39 3.52 8.72
CA MET A 31 0.25 3.89 9.58
C MET A 31 -0.96 4.31 8.75
N VAL A 32 -0.75 5.17 7.76
CA VAL A 32 -1.83 5.65 6.87
C VAL A 32 -2.44 4.51 6.04
N GLU A 33 -1.60 3.63 5.51
CA GLU A 33 -2.05 2.48 4.71
C GLU A 33 -2.90 1.50 5.54
N GLU A 34 -2.48 1.19 6.76
CA GLU A 34 -3.24 0.31 7.65
C GLU A 34 -4.59 0.93 8.07
N GLU A 35 -4.62 2.22 8.40
CA GLU A 35 -5.87 2.93 8.69
C GLU A 35 -6.82 2.93 7.47
N ALA A 36 -6.29 3.21 6.28
CA ALA A 36 -7.06 3.18 5.05
C ALA A 36 -7.64 1.78 4.77
N LYS A 37 -6.85 0.73 5.00
CA LYS A 37 -7.27 -0.67 4.85
C LYS A 37 -8.38 -1.04 5.82
N GLN A 38 -8.29 -0.63 7.09
CA GLN A 38 -9.35 -0.84 8.09
C GLN A 38 -10.65 -0.13 7.68
N ARG A 39 -10.55 1.13 7.23
CA ARG A 39 -11.70 1.89 6.73
C ARG A 39 -12.34 1.22 5.52
N GLN A 40 -11.54 0.78 4.55
CA GLN A 40 -12.03 0.10 3.35
C GLN A 40 -12.73 -1.20 3.70
N THR A 41 -12.17 -1.99 4.62
CA THR A 41 -12.77 -3.25 5.10
C THR A 41 -14.14 -3.00 5.73
N LYS A 42 -14.24 -1.98 6.60
CA LYS A 42 -15.52 -1.59 7.21
C LYS A 42 -16.54 -1.16 6.16
N MET A 43 -16.14 -0.33 5.19
CA MET A 43 -17.02 0.15 4.13
C MET A 43 -17.51 -1.00 3.25
N ASN A 44 -16.63 -1.92 2.86
CA ASN A 44 -17.00 -3.11 2.09
C ASN A 44 -18.01 -3.98 2.84
N ARG A 45 -17.77 -4.23 4.14
CA ARG A 45 -18.72 -4.98 4.98
C ARG A 45 -20.10 -4.33 5.03
N LEU A 46 -20.15 -3.01 5.26
CA LEU A 46 -21.43 -2.29 5.34
C LEU A 46 -22.15 -2.24 3.98
N ARG A 47 -21.41 -2.07 2.89
CA ARG A 47 -21.97 -2.12 1.54
C ARG A 47 -22.58 -3.50 1.25
N ASN A 48 -21.88 -4.58 1.57
CA ASN A 48 -22.39 -5.93 1.35
C ASN A 48 -23.65 -6.17 2.18
N ALA A 49 -23.64 -5.82 3.48
CA ALA A 49 -24.82 -5.95 4.32
C ALA A 49 -26.03 -5.14 3.81
N ARG A 50 -25.78 -3.96 3.22
CA ARG A 50 -26.83 -3.15 2.58
C ARG A 50 -27.38 -3.85 1.34
N LEU A 51 -26.52 -4.38 0.46
CA LEU A 51 -26.92 -5.09 -0.74
C LEU A 51 -27.71 -6.37 -0.42
N GLU A 52 -27.29 -7.13 0.58
CA GLU A 52 -28.03 -8.30 1.09
C GLU A 52 -29.40 -7.88 1.61
N ARG A 53 -29.49 -6.77 2.34
CA ARG A 53 -30.78 -6.25 2.81
C ARG A 53 -31.67 -5.85 1.64
N GLU A 54 -31.15 -5.10 0.67
CA GLU A 54 -31.90 -4.69 -0.52
C GLU A 54 -32.40 -5.89 -1.33
N ALA A 55 -31.58 -6.93 -1.51
CA ALA A 55 -31.98 -8.17 -2.17
C ALA A 55 -33.10 -8.93 -1.43
N ASN A 56 -33.07 -8.89 -0.09
CA ASN A 56 -34.06 -9.58 0.75
C ASN A 56 -35.30 -8.74 1.08
N THR A 57 -35.33 -7.44 0.73
CA THR A 57 -36.50 -6.60 0.97
C THR A 57 -37.39 -6.63 -0.28
N PRO A 58 -38.57 -7.27 -0.25
CA PRO A 58 -39.48 -7.24 -1.38
C PRO A 58 -39.89 -5.79 -1.66
N ILE A 59 -39.80 -5.38 -2.92
CA ILE A 59 -40.30 -4.08 -3.39
C ILE A 59 -41.78 -4.02 -3.02
N LYS A 60 -42.13 -3.29 -1.96
CA LYS A 60 -43.53 -2.95 -1.72
C LYS A 60 -43.91 -1.91 -2.78
N PRO A 61 -44.90 -2.19 -3.64
CA PRO A 61 -45.38 -1.19 -4.57
C PRO A 61 -45.91 -0.01 -3.76
N SER A 62 -45.30 1.16 -3.93
CA SER A 62 -45.86 2.42 -3.43
C SER A 62 -47.13 2.71 -4.21
N ARG A 63 -48.26 2.74 -3.50
CA ARG A 63 -49.59 3.07 -4.01
C ARG A 63 -49.64 4.48 -4.59
#